data_AF-A0A1B0DKB7-F1
#
_entry.id   AF-A0A1B0DKB7-F1
#
_cell.length_a   1.000
_cell.length_b   1.000
_cell.length_c   1.000
_cell.angle_alpha   90.00
_cell.angle_beta   90.00
_cell.angle_gamma   90.00
#
_symmetry.space_group_name_H-M   'P 1'
#
loop_
_entity.id
_entity.type
_entity.pdbx_description
1 polymer ?
#
loop_
_entity_poly.entity_id
_entity_poly.type
_entity_poly.pdbx_seq_one_letter_code
_entity_poly.pdbx_strand_id
1 'polypeptide(L)'
;MLAIRHNSNSLYMEALAIRERILGRKFPDLVTPVIYQGAVCADHGRFDRCENLWHHALFLKQSNGIGVCKDLQRFSQLFAQMHTMRFSLRLPSLITVLSSCVVEMARTTKRVNQIDPMADNEDIIDEVDANILSTLYIISLITKVLKARKPVEPEDLNQVYKLVREVVSLDMRLRDGQTLLHLAVNGCLPIDEFRTRDLCGFPCPDTVKLLLHCGACPNDVDFDRNNALHILVGTIKDPPSRQTILTMEYILSRLIAAGAHVDAVNDNGSTPRESIYTRQVQSIIRSYEVRELRLACLAARRIGRSRLEFKGIVPKHLEPFIEMHCSNMLSRSE
;
A
#
# COMPACT_ATOMS: atom_id res chain seq x y z
N MET A 1 19.46 -41.80 9.42
CA MET A 1 20.10 -41.30 8.19
C MET A 1 20.06 -42.26 7.00
N LEU A 2 20.00 -43.59 7.16
CA LEU A 2 19.99 -44.53 6.02
C LEU A 2 18.82 -44.31 5.04
N ALA A 3 17.64 -43.96 5.54
CA ALA A 3 16.44 -43.76 4.72
C ALA A 3 16.47 -42.54 3.77
N ILE A 4 17.35 -41.55 4.03
CA ILE A 4 17.44 -40.31 3.24
C ILE A 4 18.79 -40.15 2.54
N ARG A 5 19.65 -41.18 2.58
CA ARG A 5 21.05 -41.13 2.15
C ARG A 5 21.25 -40.66 0.71
N HIS A 6 20.31 -40.98 -0.17
CA HIS A 6 20.38 -40.66 -1.59
C HIS A 6 19.52 -39.44 -1.98
N ASN A 7 18.86 -38.80 -1.00
CA ASN A 7 18.02 -37.63 -1.24
C ASN A 7 18.69 -36.38 -0.64
N SER A 8 19.43 -35.66 -1.49
CA SER A 8 20.17 -34.45 -1.10
C SER A 8 19.28 -33.39 -0.45
N ASN A 9 18.04 -33.24 -0.91
CA ASN A 9 17.09 -32.29 -0.30
C ASN A 9 16.71 -32.72 1.13
N SER A 10 16.43 -34.00 1.35
CA SER A 10 16.11 -34.52 2.67
C SER A 10 17.31 -34.44 3.63
N LEU A 11 18.53 -34.72 3.14
CA LEU A 11 19.74 -34.53 3.94
C LEU A 11 19.95 -33.08 4.35
N TYR A 12 19.75 -32.15 3.42
CA TYR A 12 19.89 -30.72 3.72
C TYR A 12 18.83 -30.25 4.73
N MET A 13 17.58 -30.69 4.60
CA MET A 13 16.52 -30.38 5.56
C MET A 13 16.80 -30.94 6.97
N GLU A 14 17.31 -32.16 7.07
CA GLU A 14 17.75 -32.71 8.36
C GLU A 14 18.93 -31.94 8.93
N ALA A 15 19.90 -31.53 8.10
CA ALA A 15 21.02 -30.72 8.55
C ALA A 15 20.56 -29.37 9.13
N LEU A 16 19.59 -28.70 8.48
CA LEU A 16 18.97 -27.49 9.01
C LEU A 16 18.27 -27.74 10.35
N ALA A 17 17.51 -28.83 10.47
CA ALA A 17 16.79 -29.19 11.69
C ALA A 17 17.75 -29.50 12.85
N ILE A 18 18.84 -30.23 12.60
CA ILE A 18 19.89 -30.50 13.59
C ILE A 18 20.57 -29.20 14.00
N ARG A 19 20.90 -28.32 13.04
CA ARG A 19 21.52 -27.02 13.31
C ARG A 19 20.62 -26.16 14.21
N GLU A 20 19.32 -26.08 13.94
CA GLU A 20 18.38 -25.35 14.80
C GLU A 20 18.26 -25.96 16.19
N ARG A 21 18.24 -27.29 16.31
CA ARG A 21 18.18 -27.96 17.63
C ARG A 21 19.42 -27.70 18.49
N ILE A 22 20.61 -27.66 17.87
CA ILE A 22 21.88 -27.47 18.58
C ILE A 22 22.09 -25.99 18.93
N LEU A 23 21.92 -25.09 17.96
CA LEU A 23 22.20 -23.66 18.14
C LEU A 23 21.05 -22.90 18.82
N GLY A 24 19.83 -23.45 18.76
CA GLY A 24 18.62 -22.84 19.31
C GLY A 24 18.06 -21.72 18.43
N ARG A 25 16.75 -21.50 18.52
CA ARG A 25 15.99 -20.55 17.67
C ARG A 25 16.45 -19.08 17.75
N LYS A 26 17.22 -18.73 18.78
CA LYS A 26 17.75 -17.38 18.96
C LYS A 26 19.01 -17.08 18.16
N PHE A 27 19.61 -18.10 17.53
CA PHE A 27 20.87 -17.93 16.81
C PHE A 27 20.64 -17.30 15.42
N PRO A 28 21.13 -16.08 15.15
CA PRO A 28 20.84 -15.36 13.90
C PRO A 28 21.27 -16.10 12.64
N ASP A 29 22.40 -16.83 12.65
CA ASP A 29 22.92 -17.50 11.45
C ASP A 29 22.12 -18.76 11.05
N LEU A 30 21.04 -19.08 11.78
CA LEU A 30 20.08 -20.08 11.32
C LEU A 30 19.23 -19.59 10.14
N VAL A 31 19.01 -18.28 10.04
CA VAL A 31 18.04 -17.69 9.11
C VAL A 31 18.52 -17.79 7.67
N THR A 32 19.77 -17.40 7.39
CA THR A 32 20.30 -17.32 6.02
C THR A 32 20.26 -18.66 5.27
N PRO A 33 20.69 -19.80 5.86
CA PRO A 33 20.58 -21.10 5.19
C PRO A 33 19.14 -21.55 4.90
N VAL A 34 18.18 -21.18 5.75
CA VAL A 34 16.75 -21.48 5.57
C VAL A 34 16.16 -20.67 4.41
N ILE A 35 16.47 -19.37 4.34
CA ILE A 35 16.04 -18.50 3.22
C ILE A 35 16.60 -19.01 1.90
N TYR A 36 17.90 -19.32 1.86
CA TYR A 36 18.57 -19.83 0.66
C TYR A 36 17.92 -21.13 0.17
N GLN A 37 17.65 -22.07 1.06
CA GLN A 37 16.96 -23.31 0.70
C GLN A 37 15.54 -23.09 0.18
N GLY A 38 14.85 -22.06 0.70
CA GLY A 38 13.57 -21.64 0.18
C GLY A 38 13.68 -21.14 -1.26
N ALA A 39 14.66 -20.26 -1.54
CA ALA A 39 14.92 -19.77 -2.90
C ALA A 39 15.23 -20.92 -3.87
N VAL A 40 16.10 -21.86 -3.49
CA VAL A 40 16.37 -23.08 -4.28
C VAL A 40 15.08 -23.87 -4.53
N CYS A 41 14.17 -23.97 -3.56
CA CYS A 41 12.89 -24.63 -3.80
C CYS A 41 12.01 -23.87 -4.81
N ALA A 42 11.96 -22.54 -4.77
CA ALA A 42 11.23 -21.73 -5.74
C ALA A 42 11.79 -21.85 -7.16
N ASP A 43 13.12 -21.89 -7.33
CA ASP A 43 13.79 -22.08 -8.63
C ASP A 43 13.42 -23.42 -9.28
N HIS A 44 13.16 -24.44 -8.46
CA HIS A 44 12.67 -25.75 -8.91
C HIS A 44 11.13 -25.85 -8.98
N GLY A 45 10.41 -24.73 -8.87
CA GLY A 45 8.95 -24.68 -8.92
C GLY A 45 8.22 -25.22 -7.68
N ARG A 46 8.94 -25.54 -6.60
CA ARG A 46 8.37 -26.02 -5.31
C ARG A 46 8.04 -24.84 -4.41
N PHE A 47 7.08 -24.04 -4.83
CA PHE A 47 6.65 -22.83 -4.12
C PHE A 47 6.10 -23.11 -2.71
N ASP A 48 5.41 -24.24 -2.52
CA ASP A 48 4.90 -24.71 -1.22
C ASP A 48 6.02 -24.86 -0.18
N ARG A 49 7.16 -25.45 -0.58
CA ARG A 49 8.32 -25.62 0.29
C ARG A 49 9.04 -24.31 0.55
N CYS A 50 9.18 -23.47 -0.48
CA CYS A 50 9.74 -22.13 -0.34
C CYS A 50 8.95 -21.32 0.68
N GLU A 51 7.63 -21.29 0.53
CA GLU A 51 6.70 -20.57 1.40
C GLU A 51 6.84 -21.01 2.85
N ASN A 52 6.83 -22.33 3.13
CA ASN A 52 6.99 -22.85 4.49
C ASN A 52 8.36 -22.50 5.11
N LEU A 53 9.44 -22.60 4.34
CA LEU A 53 10.79 -22.24 4.81
C LEU A 53 10.91 -20.75 5.11
N TRP A 54 10.38 -19.90 4.23
CA TRP A 54 10.42 -18.46 4.43
C TRP A 54 9.52 -18.00 5.57
N HIS A 55 8.38 -18.65 5.81
CA HIS A 55 7.55 -18.38 7.00
C HIS A 55 8.30 -18.72 8.28
N HIS A 56 9.03 -19.84 8.29
CA HIS A 56 9.88 -20.20 9.43
C HIS A 56 11.01 -19.19 9.64
N ALA A 57 11.69 -18.77 8.57
CA ALA A 57 12.72 -17.73 8.64
C ALA A 57 12.16 -16.39 9.16
N LEU A 58 10.98 -16.00 8.69
CA LEU A 58 10.27 -14.80 9.14
C LEU A 58 9.97 -14.87 10.65
N PHE A 59 9.44 -16.00 11.11
CA PHE A 59 9.17 -16.25 12.53
C PHE A 59 10.46 -16.18 13.38
N LEU A 60 11.55 -16.80 12.94
CA LEU A 60 12.84 -16.74 13.64
C LEU A 60 13.35 -15.30 13.76
N LYS A 61 13.27 -14.49 12.70
CA LYS A 61 13.68 -13.08 12.75
C LYS A 61 12.80 -12.25 13.67
N GLN A 62 11.47 -12.36 13.57
CA GLN A 62 10.55 -11.59 14.40
C GLN A 62 10.67 -11.96 15.89
N SER A 63 10.80 -13.25 16.22
CA SER A 63 10.99 -13.70 17.61
C SER A 63 12.30 -13.24 18.25
N ASN A 64 13.31 -12.96 17.42
CA ASN A 64 14.59 -12.40 17.85
C ASN A 64 14.64 -10.87 17.77
N GLY A 65 13.52 -10.21 17.45
CA GLY A 65 13.47 -8.77 17.30
C GLY A 65 14.38 -8.27 16.17
N ILE A 66 14.52 -9.02 15.08
CA ILE A 66 15.26 -8.60 13.87
C ILE A 66 14.24 -8.06 12.85
N GLY A 67 14.58 -6.96 12.16
CA GLY A 67 13.75 -6.41 11.08
C GLY A 67 13.58 -7.38 9.92
N VAL A 68 12.40 -7.35 9.32
CA VAL A 68 11.95 -8.28 8.28
C VAL A 68 11.58 -7.60 6.97
N CYS A 69 11.83 -6.29 6.82
CA CYS A 69 11.58 -5.54 5.59
C CYS A 69 11.99 -6.29 4.29
N LYS A 70 13.24 -6.77 4.23
CA LYS A 70 13.76 -7.56 3.08
C LYS A 70 13.05 -8.89 2.87
N ASP A 71 12.53 -9.50 3.93
CA ASP A 71 11.79 -10.77 3.85
C ASP A 71 10.37 -10.54 3.32
N LEU A 72 9.72 -9.44 3.74
CA LEU A 72 8.41 -9.04 3.21
C LEU A 72 8.49 -8.75 1.70
N GLN A 73 9.56 -8.07 1.25
CA GLN A 73 9.81 -7.86 -0.17
C GLN A 73 9.94 -9.19 -0.94
N ARG A 74 10.69 -10.16 -0.40
CA ARG A 74 10.84 -11.50 -1.00
C ARG A 74 9.48 -12.20 -1.11
N PHE A 75 8.65 -12.15 -0.07
CA PHE A 75 7.30 -12.72 -0.12
C PHE A 75 6.43 -12.06 -1.19
N SER A 76 6.46 -10.73 -1.30
CA SER A 76 5.73 -10.03 -2.36
C SER A 76 6.17 -10.49 -3.75
N GLN A 77 7.48 -10.69 -3.97
CA GLN A 77 8.01 -11.23 -5.23
C GLN A 77 7.56 -12.67 -5.50
N LEU A 78 7.68 -13.56 -4.50
CA LEU A 78 7.29 -14.97 -4.61
C LEU A 78 5.81 -15.11 -4.93
N PHE A 79 4.94 -14.43 -4.19
CA PHE A 79 3.50 -14.51 -4.42
C PHE A 79 3.08 -13.91 -5.75
N ALA A 80 3.74 -12.84 -6.18
CA ALA A 80 3.51 -12.27 -7.50
C ALA A 80 3.90 -13.26 -8.61
N GLN A 81 5.05 -13.94 -8.47
CA GLN A 81 5.47 -15.00 -9.40
C GLN A 81 4.48 -16.17 -9.42
N MET A 82 4.06 -16.65 -8.24
CA MET A 82 3.06 -17.71 -8.11
C MET A 82 1.75 -17.34 -8.80
N HIS A 83 1.26 -16.12 -8.59
CA HIS A 83 0.04 -15.63 -9.23
C HIS A 83 0.13 -15.68 -10.76
N THR A 84 1.26 -15.23 -11.33
CA THR A 84 1.45 -15.21 -12.79
C THR A 84 1.62 -16.59 -13.40
N MET A 85 2.30 -17.49 -12.70
CA MET A 85 2.37 -18.89 -13.08
C MET A 85 1.08 -19.66 -12.76
N ARG A 86 0.01 -18.97 -12.32
CA ARG A 86 -1.30 -19.54 -11.95
C ARG A 86 -1.23 -20.62 -10.87
N PHE A 87 -0.22 -20.55 -10.01
CA PHE A 87 -0.18 -21.36 -8.80
C PHE A 87 -1.21 -20.86 -7.78
N SER A 88 -1.75 -21.81 -7.03
CA SER A 88 -2.73 -21.54 -5.97
C SER A 88 -2.09 -20.78 -4.82
N LEU A 89 -2.47 -19.51 -4.63
CA LEU A 89 -2.10 -18.74 -3.43
C LEU A 89 -3.02 -19.09 -2.26
N ARG A 90 -2.45 -19.44 -1.10
CA ARG A 90 -3.21 -19.72 0.12
C ARG A 90 -3.53 -18.41 0.84
N LEU A 91 -4.82 -18.12 1.06
CA LEU A 91 -5.24 -16.92 1.78
C LEU A 91 -4.66 -16.85 3.22
N PRO A 92 -4.65 -17.94 4.01
CA PRO A 92 -4.01 -17.91 5.33
C PRO A 92 -2.53 -17.52 5.29
N SER A 93 -1.81 -17.89 4.23
CA SER A 93 -0.40 -17.53 4.06
C SER A 93 -0.23 -16.03 3.83
N LEU A 94 -1.05 -15.45 2.94
CA LEU A 94 -1.06 -14.01 2.70
C LEU A 94 -1.44 -13.24 3.97
N ILE A 95 -2.39 -13.75 4.76
CA ILE A 95 -2.77 -13.18 6.06
C ILE A 95 -1.60 -13.19 7.03
N THR A 96 -0.83 -14.28 7.12
CA THR A 96 0.37 -14.34 7.96
C THR A 96 1.40 -13.30 7.55
N VAL A 97 1.68 -13.15 6.24
CA VAL A 97 2.61 -12.12 5.76
C VAL A 97 2.08 -10.72 6.01
N LEU A 98 0.78 -10.47 5.81
CA LEU A 98 0.16 -9.17 6.13
C LEU A 98 0.26 -8.84 7.63
N SER A 99 0.09 -9.84 8.50
CA SER A 99 0.31 -9.68 9.94
C SER A 99 1.76 -9.27 10.24
N SER A 100 2.73 -9.91 9.58
CA SER A 100 4.14 -9.52 9.71
C SER A 100 4.43 -8.13 9.15
N CYS A 101 3.75 -7.69 8.06
CA CYS A 101 3.79 -6.31 7.58
C CYS A 101 3.34 -5.33 8.66
N VAL A 102 2.20 -5.58 9.33
CA VAL A 102 1.68 -4.71 10.40
C VAL A 102 2.71 -4.58 11.54
N VAL A 103 3.28 -5.70 11.98
CA VAL A 103 4.28 -5.72 13.06
C VAL A 103 5.52 -4.91 12.67
N GLU A 104 6.02 -5.09 11.44
CA GLU A 104 7.21 -4.38 10.97
C GLU A 104 6.96 -2.89 10.75
N MET A 105 5.78 -2.53 10.21
CA MET A 105 5.35 -1.14 10.08
C MET A 105 5.26 -0.47 11.45
N ALA A 106 4.58 -1.08 12.42
CA ALA A 106 4.48 -0.55 13.78
C ALA A 106 5.84 -0.39 14.47
N ARG A 107 6.77 -1.32 14.23
CA ARG A 107 8.15 -1.23 14.71
C ARG A 107 8.88 -0.05 14.07
N THR A 108 8.73 0.12 12.76
CA THR A 108 9.38 1.19 12.00
C THR A 108 8.83 2.54 12.41
N THR A 109 7.51 2.69 12.59
CA THR A 109 6.88 3.92 13.12
C THR A 109 7.47 4.32 14.48
N LYS A 110 7.68 3.37 15.39
CA LYS A 110 8.31 3.66 16.70
C LYS A 110 9.74 4.16 16.55
N ARG A 111 10.51 3.61 15.61
CA ARG A 111 11.87 4.07 15.31
C ARG A 111 11.86 5.46 14.70
N VAL A 112 10.99 5.71 13.71
CA VAL A 112 10.82 7.02 13.06
C VAL A 112 10.53 8.12 14.07
N ASN A 113 9.67 7.84 15.06
CA ASN A 113 9.33 8.81 16.11
C ASN A 113 10.46 9.09 17.13
N GLN A 114 11.53 8.29 17.12
CA GLN A 114 12.67 8.42 18.04
C GLN A 114 13.90 9.05 17.38
N ILE A 115 13.84 9.31 16.09
CA ILE A 115 14.94 9.85 15.30
C ILE A 115 15.04 11.37 15.49
N ASP A 116 16.28 11.87 15.45
CA ASP A 116 16.57 13.29 15.34
C ASP A 116 16.27 13.78 13.90
N PRO A 117 15.36 14.75 13.70
CA PRO A 117 15.07 15.33 12.38
C PRO A 117 16.28 15.94 11.68
N MET A 118 17.36 16.26 12.40
CA MET A 118 18.58 16.85 11.86
C MET A 118 19.60 15.81 11.34
N ALA A 119 19.36 14.51 11.56
CA ALA A 119 20.23 13.44 11.09
C ALA A 119 19.91 13.01 9.66
N ASP A 120 20.93 12.47 8.96
CA ASP A 120 20.72 11.75 7.70
C ASP A 120 20.05 10.40 8.02
N ASN A 121 18.81 10.23 7.56
CA ASN A 121 17.93 9.10 7.88
C ASN A 121 17.53 8.29 6.65
N GLU A 122 18.29 8.40 5.56
CA GLU A 122 17.97 7.82 4.27
C GLU A 122 17.66 6.31 4.34
N ASP A 123 18.45 5.54 5.10
CA ASP A 123 18.25 4.10 5.29
C ASP A 123 16.86 3.76 5.88
N ILE A 124 16.37 4.61 6.79
CA ILE A 124 15.08 4.40 7.47
C ILE A 124 13.93 4.80 6.56
N ILE A 125 14.13 5.86 5.77
CA ILE A 125 13.16 6.28 4.75
C ILE A 125 13.02 5.18 3.69
N ASP A 126 14.12 4.61 3.21
CA ASP A 126 14.11 3.45 2.31
C ASP A 126 13.38 2.24 2.92
N GLU A 127 13.60 1.97 4.20
CA GLU A 127 12.91 0.90 4.94
C GLU A 127 11.39 1.18 5.03
N VAL A 128 10.98 2.42 5.27
CA VAL A 128 9.58 2.86 5.29
C VAL A 128 8.94 2.66 3.92
N ASP A 129 9.57 3.14 2.85
CA ASP A 129 9.04 3.02 1.49
C ASP A 129 8.88 1.55 1.09
N ALA A 130 9.91 0.74 1.36
CA ALA A 130 9.89 -0.69 1.12
C ALA A 130 8.77 -1.41 1.89
N ASN A 131 8.51 -1.03 3.14
CA ASN A 131 7.44 -1.61 3.97
C ASN A 131 6.06 -1.21 3.44
N ILE A 132 5.85 0.06 3.08
CA ILE A 132 4.59 0.55 2.51
C ILE A 132 4.29 -0.18 1.19
N LEU A 133 5.26 -0.24 0.28
CA LEU A 133 5.10 -0.91 -1.02
C LEU A 133 4.84 -2.40 -0.85
N SER A 134 5.63 -3.10 -0.02
CA SER A 134 5.43 -4.53 0.26
C SER A 134 4.02 -4.80 0.79
N THR A 135 3.55 -3.99 1.73
CA THR A 135 2.21 -4.10 2.32
C THR A 135 1.12 -3.87 1.27
N LEU A 136 1.27 -2.85 0.41
CA LEU A 136 0.33 -2.59 -0.69
C LEU A 136 0.23 -3.79 -1.64
N TYR A 137 1.34 -4.43 -2.00
CA TYR A 137 1.31 -5.63 -2.85
C TYR A 137 0.59 -6.79 -2.20
N ILE A 138 0.86 -7.05 -0.92
CA ILE A 138 0.20 -8.14 -0.19
C ILE A 138 -1.31 -7.88 -0.13
N ILE A 139 -1.74 -6.67 0.19
CA ILE A 139 -3.16 -6.28 0.18
C ILE A 139 -3.76 -6.47 -1.23
N SER A 140 -3.06 -6.04 -2.27
CA SER A 140 -3.52 -6.22 -3.66
C SER A 140 -3.70 -7.69 -4.03
N LEU A 141 -2.73 -8.53 -3.70
CA LEU A 141 -2.82 -9.99 -3.92
C LEU A 141 -3.96 -10.62 -3.12
N ILE A 142 -4.16 -10.23 -1.87
CA ILE A 142 -5.30 -10.67 -1.06
C ILE A 142 -6.62 -10.34 -1.76
N THR A 143 -6.79 -9.10 -2.24
CA THR A 143 -8.04 -8.72 -2.93
C THR A 143 -8.29 -9.52 -4.21
N LYS A 144 -7.23 -9.87 -4.96
CA LYS A 144 -7.33 -10.76 -6.12
C LYS A 144 -7.75 -12.18 -5.75
N VAL A 145 -7.16 -12.74 -4.69
CA VAL A 145 -7.52 -14.08 -4.19
C VAL A 145 -8.96 -14.10 -3.68
N LEU A 146 -9.39 -13.09 -2.92
CA LEU A 146 -10.77 -12.93 -2.44
C LEU A 146 -11.79 -12.82 -3.59
N LYS A 147 -11.40 -12.21 -4.71
CA LYS A 147 -12.25 -12.10 -5.90
C LYS A 147 -12.36 -13.42 -6.66
N ALA A 148 -11.25 -14.15 -6.77
CA ALA A 148 -11.17 -15.39 -7.53
C ALA A 148 -11.75 -16.60 -6.78
N ARG A 149 -11.74 -16.60 -5.44
CA ARG A 149 -12.20 -17.72 -4.61
C ARG A 149 -13.49 -17.39 -3.89
N LYS A 150 -14.51 -18.21 -4.09
CA LYS A 150 -15.77 -18.19 -3.33
C LYS A 150 -16.19 -19.63 -3.01
N PRO A 151 -16.69 -19.93 -1.81
CA PRO A 151 -16.83 -19.04 -0.66
C PRO A 151 -15.48 -18.70 0.01
N VAL A 152 -15.45 -17.60 0.77
CA VAL A 152 -14.32 -17.22 1.62
C VAL A 152 -14.75 -17.46 3.06
N GLU A 153 -13.87 -18.06 3.86
CA GLU A 153 -14.14 -18.29 5.28
C GLU A 153 -14.34 -16.94 6.01
N PRO A 154 -15.42 -16.78 6.80
CA PRO A 154 -15.70 -15.53 7.52
C PRO A 154 -14.58 -15.11 8.46
N GLU A 155 -13.89 -16.07 9.08
CA GLU A 155 -12.76 -15.83 9.99
C GLU A 155 -11.57 -15.19 9.27
N ASP A 156 -11.18 -15.76 8.12
CA ASP A 156 -10.12 -15.20 7.27
C ASP A 156 -10.46 -13.77 6.82
N LEU A 157 -11.71 -13.55 6.41
CA LEU A 157 -12.16 -12.23 5.96
C LEU A 157 -12.12 -11.18 7.09
N ASN A 158 -12.59 -11.56 8.29
CA ASN A 158 -12.53 -10.70 9.46
C ASN A 158 -11.09 -10.37 9.86
N GLN A 159 -10.19 -11.34 9.77
CA GLN A 159 -8.78 -11.15 10.04
C GLN A 159 -8.13 -10.19 9.02
N VAL A 160 -8.46 -10.32 7.73
CA VAL A 160 -8.02 -9.35 6.71
C VAL A 160 -8.51 -7.94 7.05
N TYR A 161 -9.79 -7.75 7.37
CA TYR A 161 -10.31 -6.42 7.72
C TYR A 161 -9.64 -5.84 8.96
N LYS A 162 -9.39 -6.67 9.98
CA LYS A 162 -8.68 -6.24 11.18
C LYS A 162 -7.27 -5.75 10.84
N LEU A 163 -6.49 -6.57 10.13
CA LEU A 163 -5.11 -6.23 9.76
C LEU A 163 -5.05 -4.99 8.87
N VAL A 164 -5.93 -4.85 7.88
CA VAL A 164 -5.93 -3.68 7.00
C VAL A 164 -6.32 -2.41 7.75
N ARG A 165 -7.26 -2.47 8.72
CA ARG A 165 -7.55 -1.33 9.61
C ARG A 165 -6.33 -0.93 10.44
N GLU A 166 -5.60 -1.91 10.98
CA GLU A 166 -4.36 -1.65 11.72
C GLU A 166 -3.32 -0.97 10.81
N VAL A 167 -3.09 -1.48 9.60
CA VAL A 167 -2.22 -0.84 8.59
C VAL A 167 -2.62 0.61 8.33
N VAL A 168 -3.91 0.86 8.05
CA VAL A 168 -4.41 2.22 7.76
C VAL A 168 -4.22 3.14 8.96
N SER A 169 -4.42 2.64 10.19
CA SER A 169 -4.27 3.43 11.42
C SER A 169 -2.83 3.84 11.74
N LEU A 170 -1.83 3.16 11.17
CA LEU A 170 -0.42 3.53 11.34
C LEU A 170 -0.04 4.79 10.55
N ASP A 171 -0.86 5.19 9.58
CA ASP A 171 -0.73 6.43 8.79
C ASP A 171 0.68 6.68 8.22
N MET A 172 1.33 5.59 7.78
CA MET A 172 2.64 5.67 7.15
C MET A 172 2.53 6.24 5.74
N ARG A 173 3.46 7.13 5.40
CA ARG A 173 3.52 7.84 4.12
C ARG A 173 4.88 7.62 3.46
N LEU A 174 4.89 7.62 2.13
CA LEU A 174 6.14 7.63 1.35
C LEU A 174 6.86 8.98 1.50
N ARG A 175 8.08 9.06 0.95
CA ARG A 175 8.91 10.27 0.80
C ARG A 175 8.19 11.49 0.25
N ASP A 176 7.18 11.31 -0.59
CA ASP A 176 6.39 12.37 -1.23
C ASP A 176 5.06 12.65 -0.49
N GLY A 177 4.83 12.00 0.65
CA GLY A 177 3.60 12.13 1.43
C GLY A 177 2.46 11.21 0.98
N GLN A 178 2.67 10.36 -0.04
CA GLN A 178 1.60 9.48 -0.52
C GLN A 178 1.23 8.40 0.51
N THR A 179 -0.07 8.26 0.76
CA THR A 179 -0.65 7.17 1.56
C THR A 179 -0.90 5.92 0.72
N LEU A 180 -1.20 4.77 1.35
CA LEU A 180 -1.59 3.54 0.63
C LEU A 180 -2.76 3.75 -0.34
N LEU A 181 -3.69 4.67 -0.04
CA LEU A 181 -4.81 4.97 -0.92
C LEU A 181 -4.34 5.71 -2.19
N HIS A 182 -3.40 6.66 -2.07
CA HIS A 182 -2.77 7.33 -3.22
C HIS A 182 -2.09 6.29 -4.12
N LEU A 183 -1.32 5.37 -3.53
CA LEU A 183 -0.64 4.33 -4.27
C LEU A 183 -1.60 3.34 -4.93
N ALA A 184 -2.70 2.97 -4.27
CA ALA A 184 -3.70 2.06 -4.83
C ALA A 184 -4.41 2.62 -6.08
N VAL A 185 -4.47 3.94 -6.22
CA VAL A 185 -5.03 4.64 -7.40
C VAL A 185 -3.95 5.09 -8.39
N ASN A 186 -2.67 4.97 -8.04
CA ASN A 186 -1.57 5.42 -8.88
C ASN A 186 -1.24 4.39 -9.98
N GLY A 187 -1.63 4.69 -11.23
CA GLY A 187 -1.33 3.83 -12.39
C GLY A 187 0.13 3.84 -12.86
N CYS A 188 0.97 4.71 -12.30
CA CYS A 188 2.34 4.95 -12.74
C CYS A 188 3.39 4.71 -11.65
N LEU A 189 3.09 3.89 -10.64
CA LEU A 189 4.05 3.59 -9.57
C LEU A 189 5.42 3.20 -10.15
N PRO A 190 6.51 3.89 -9.77
CA PRO A 190 7.88 3.52 -10.15
C PRO A 190 8.26 2.29 -9.33
N ILE A 191 7.72 1.14 -9.73
CA ILE A 191 8.05 -0.14 -9.15
C ILE A 191 9.31 -0.63 -9.87
N ASP A 192 10.37 -0.92 -9.12
CA ASP A 192 11.69 -1.20 -9.67
C ASP A 192 11.97 -2.69 -10.02
N GLU A 193 12.84 -2.83 -11.02
CA GLU A 193 13.59 -3.94 -11.66
C GLU A 193 13.02 -5.37 -11.84
N PHE A 194 12.14 -5.92 -11.00
CA PHE A 194 11.86 -7.38 -11.03
C PHE A 194 10.48 -7.80 -11.54
N ARG A 195 9.89 -7.02 -12.45
CA ARG A 195 8.65 -7.37 -13.17
C ARG A 195 7.37 -7.42 -12.34
N THR A 196 7.31 -6.87 -11.11
CA THR A 196 6.06 -6.75 -10.33
C THR A 196 5.05 -5.76 -10.90
N ARG A 197 5.49 -4.88 -11.81
CA ARG A 197 4.66 -3.93 -12.57
C ARG A 197 3.54 -4.62 -13.37
N ASP A 198 3.82 -5.78 -13.97
CA ASP A 198 2.82 -6.55 -14.72
C ASP A 198 1.98 -7.48 -13.82
N LEU A 199 2.39 -7.66 -12.55
CA LEU A 199 1.84 -8.66 -11.62
C LEU A 199 0.70 -8.09 -10.76
N CYS A 200 0.83 -6.84 -10.31
CA CYS A 200 -0.20 -6.07 -9.62
C CYS A 200 -0.53 -4.80 -10.42
N GLY A 201 -1.48 -4.91 -11.35
CA GLY A 201 -1.95 -3.76 -12.10
C GLY A 201 -2.60 -2.72 -11.19
N PHE A 202 -1.95 -1.57 -11.07
CA PHE A 202 -2.53 -0.36 -10.53
C PHE A 202 -3.01 0.53 -11.68
N PRO A 203 -4.09 1.30 -11.50
CA PRO A 203 -4.92 1.38 -10.30
C PRO A 203 -5.70 0.08 -10.00
N CYS A 204 -5.88 -0.25 -8.72
CA CYS A 204 -6.52 -1.51 -8.29
C CYS A 204 -7.86 -1.26 -7.58
N PRO A 205 -9.02 -1.38 -8.28
CA PRO A 205 -10.34 -1.08 -7.72
C PRO A 205 -10.68 -1.85 -6.44
N ASP A 206 -10.32 -3.13 -6.40
CA ASP A 206 -10.64 -4.01 -5.27
C ASP A 206 -9.81 -3.63 -4.02
N THR A 207 -8.55 -3.22 -4.21
CA THR A 207 -7.70 -2.67 -3.15
C THR A 207 -8.23 -1.33 -2.64
N VAL A 208 -8.60 -0.41 -3.54
CA VAL A 208 -9.22 0.87 -3.16
C VAL A 208 -10.47 0.64 -2.32
N LYS A 209 -11.36 -0.27 -2.77
CA LYS A 209 -12.59 -0.60 -2.03
C LYS A 209 -12.28 -1.13 -0.63
N LEU A 210 -11.29 -2.01 -0.50
CA LEU A 210 -10.90 -2.59 0.78
C LEU A 210 -10.31 -1.53 1.72
N LEU A 211 -9.42 -0.67 1.23
CA LEU A 211 -8.82 0.42 2.01
C LEU A 211 -9.89 1.41 2.51
N LEU A 212 -10.80 1.85 1.64
CA LEU A 212 -11.91 2.72 2.03
C LEU A 212 -12.83 2.06 3.06
N HIS A 213 -13.14 0.77 2.89
CA HIS A 213 -13.93 0.02 3.87
C HIS A 213 -13.23 -0.11 5.23
N CYS A 214 -11.90 -0.09 5.24
CA CYS A 214 -11.07 -0.12 6.45
C CYS A 214 -10.75 1.27 7.03
N GLY A 215 -11.36 2.34 6.50
CA GLY A 215 -11.26 3.69 7.06
C GLY A 215 -10.16 4.57 6.47
N ALA A 216 -9.57 4.21 5.31
CA ALA A 216 -8.64 5.10 4.62
C ALA A 216 -9.37 6.39 4.20
N CYS A 217 -8.79 7.55 4.54
CA CYS A 217 -9.40 8.84 4.25
C CYS A 217 -9.18 9.21 2.77
N PRO A 218 -10.26 9.44 1.99
CA PRO A 218 -10.13 9.79 0.58
C PRO A 218 -9.65 11.23 0.34
N ASN A 219 -9.62 12.05 1.39
CA ASN A 219 -9.21 13.45 1.34
C ASN A 219 -7.83 13.70 1.94
N ASP A 220 -7.11 12.65 2.36
CA ASP A 220 -5.68 12.78 2.64
C ASP A 220 -4.97 13.30 1.40
N VAL A 221 -3.88 14.01 1.62
CA VAL A 221 -3.08 14.62 0.55
C VAL A 221 -1.61 14.27 0.69
N ASP A 222 -0.91 14.22 -0.43
CA ASP A 222 0.55 14.15 -0.48
C ASP A 222 1.19 15.52 -0.18
N PHE A 223 2.52 15.63 -0.29
CA PHE A 223 3.23 16.88 -0.02
C PHE A 223 2.96 18.01 -1.02
N ASP A 224 2.50 17.68 -2.24
CA ASP A 224 2.04 18.66 -3.24
C ASP A 224 0.55 19.00 -3.09
N ARG A 225 -0.08 18.49 -2.02
CA ARG A 225 -1.52 18.55 -1.73
C ARG A 225 -2.43 17.87 -2.76
N ASN A 226 -1.91 16.91 -3.51
CA ASN A 226 -2.73 16.07 -4.36
C ASN A 226 -3.45 15.04 -3.48
N ASN A 227 -4.78 15.04 -3.52
CA ASN A 227 -5.57 13.94 -2.96
C ASN A 227 -5.62 12.74 -3.92
N ALA A 228 -6.24 11.63 -3.49
CA ALA A 228 -6.38 10.42 -4.31
C ALA A 228 -7.05 10.68 -5.68
N LEU A 229 -7.92 11.69 -5.80
CA LEU A 229 -8.53 12.04 -7.09
C LEU A 229 -7.53 12.69 -8.05
N HIS A 230 -6.66 13.58 -7.56
CA HIS A 230 -5.57 14.16 -8.36
C HIS A 230 -4.62 13.07 -8.89
N ILE A 231 -4.24 12.13 -8.03
CA ILE A 231 -3.35 11.02 -8.43
C ILE A 231 -4.03 10.10 -9.44
N LEU A 232 -5.28 9.70 -9.20
CA LEU A 232 -6.03 8.82 -10.10
C LEU A 232 -6.07 9.38 -11.52
N VAL A 233 -6.36 10.68 -11.66
CA VAL A 233 -6.57 11.30 -12.96
C VAL A 233 -5.26 11.68 -13.65
N GLY A 234 -4.23 12.06 -12.89
CA GLY A 234 -2.90 12.39 -13.42
C GLY A 234 -2.17 11.19 -14.05
N THR A 235 -2.59 9.97 -13.73
CA THR A 235 -1.96 8.74 -14.27
C THR A 235 -2.55 8.28 -15.61
N ILE A 236 -3.60 8.94 -16.09
CA ILE A 236 -4.29 8.55 -17.33
C ILE A 236 -3.52 9.08 -18.54
N LYS A 237 -3.04 8.16 -19.37
CA LYS A 237 -2.40 8.49 -20.66
C LYS A 237 -3.43 8.94 -21.69
N ASP A 238 -3.03 9.88 -22.54
CA ASP A 238 -3.83 10.36 -23.67
C ASP A 238 -3.35 9.73 -24.99
N PRO A 239 -4.23 9.12 -25.81
CA PRO A 239 -5.65 8.88 -25.56
C PRO A 239 -5.90 7.72 -24.57
N PRO A 240 -6.92 7.83 -23.69
CA PRO A 240 -7.23 6.77 -22.74
C PRO A 240 -7.91 5.57 -23.42
N SER A 241 -7.54 4.36 -22.99
CA SER A 241 -8.25 3.15 -23.42
C SER A 241 -9.64 3.06 -22.79
N ARG A 242 -10.60 2.39 -23.45
CA ARG A 242 -11.94 2.15 -22.89
C ARG A 242 -11.89 1.48 -21.52
N GLN A 243 -10.98 0.52 -21.32
CA GLN A 243 -10.82 -0.17 -20.05
C GLN A 243 -10.30 0.76 -18.95
N THR A 244 -9.36 1.66 -19.29
CA THR A 244 -8.83 2.67 -18.36
C THR A 244 -9.94 3.59 -17.87
N ILE A 245 -10.82 4.04 -18.77
CA ILE A 245 -11.97 4.89 -18.43
C ILE A 245 -12.93 4.16 -17.47
N LEU A 246 -13.31 2.92 -17.79
CA LEU A 246 -14.22 2.13 -16.92
C LEU A 246 -13.63 1.89 -15.53
N THR A 247 -12.35 1.55 -15.46
CA THR A 247 -11.63 1.38 -14.19
C THR A 247 -11.59 2.69 -13.41
N MET A 248 -11.26 3.80 -14.06
CA MET A 248 -11.22 5.12 -13.43
C MET A 248 -12.60 5.54 -12.92
N GLU A 249 -13.66 5.44 -13.73
CA GLU A 249 -15.03 5.79 -13.34
C GLU A 249 -15.48 4.98 -12.12
N TYR A 250 -15.16 3.69 -12.10
CA TYR A 250 -15.47 2.84 -10.96
C TYR A 250 -14.77 3.35 -9.68
N ILE A 251 -13.45 3.62 -9.74
CA ILE A 251 -12.68 4.11 -8.60
C ILE A 251 -13.17 5.49 -8.15
N LEU A 252 -13.39 6.40 -9.11
CA LEU A 252 -13.94 7.73 -8.88
C LEU A 252 -15.27 7.66 -8.10
N SER A 253 -16.20 6.81 -8.55
CA SER A 253 -17.48 6.63 -7.86
C SER A 253 -17.33 6.12 -6.42
N ARG A 254 -16.32 5.27 -6.15
CA ARG A 254 -16.05 4.74 -4.81
C ARG A 254 -15.42 5.78 -3.89
N LEU A 255 -14.47 6.56 -4.39
CA LEU A 255 -13.86 7.66 -3.64
C LEU A 255 -14.90 8.70 -3.26
N ILE A 256 -15.74 9.12 -4.21
CA ILE A 256 -16.83 10.06 -3.96
C ILE A 256 -17.83 9.52 -2.94
N ALA A 257 -18.25 8.26 -3.09
CA ALA A 257 -19.16 7.63 -2.13
C ALA A 257 -18.55 7.51 -0.71
N ALA A 258 -17.23 7.46 -0.60
CA ALA A 258 -16.50 7.52 0.66
C ALA A 258 -16.27 8.95 1.20
N GLY A 259 -16.73 9.98 0.47
CA GLY A 259 -16.65 11.39 0.88
C GLY A 259 -15.48 12.17 0.27
N ALA A 260 -14.90 11.72 -0.83
CA ALA A 260 -13.86 12.48 -1.55
C ALA A 260 -14.39 13.82 -2.07
N HIS A 261 -13.66 14.90 -1.82
CA HIS A 261 -13.91 16.21 -2.38
C HIS A 261 -13.32 16.32 -3.79
N VAL A 262 -14.21 16.37 -4.79
CA VAL A 262 -13.87 16.57 -6.21
C VAL A 262 -13.37 17.98 -6.52
N ASP A 263 -13.54 18.91 -5.58
CA ASP A 263 -13.22 20.32 -5.69
C ASP A 263 -12.17 20.80 -4.67
N ALA A 264 -11.51 19.84 -4.00
CA ALA A 264 -10.26 20.11 -3.29
C ALA A 264 -9.20 20.60 -4.28
N VAL A 265 -8.29 21.47 -3.82
CA VAL A 265 -7.21 22.01 -4.65
C VAL A 265 -5.85 21.57 -4.13
N ASN A 266 -4.92 21.33 -5.05
CA ASN A 266 -3.52 21.11 -4.73
C ASN A 266 -2.78 22.43 -4.42
N ASP A 267 -1.47 22.38 -4.20
CA ASP A 267 -0.68 23.59 -3.91
C ASP A 267 -0.68 24.61 -5.07
N ASN A 268 -0.85 24.13 -6.30
CA ASN A 268 -1.02 24.98 -7.48
C ASN A 268 -2.42 25.61 -7.57
N GLY A 269 -3.32 25.34 -6.63
CA GLY A 269 -4.70 25.83 -6.63
C GLY A 269 -5.58 25.19 -7.69
N SER A 270 -5.15 24.09 -8.30
CA SER A 270 -5.89 23.37 -9.34
C SER A 270 -6.74 22.26 -8.72
N THR A 271 -7.97 22.08 -9.19
CA THR A 271 -8.79 20.91 -8.84
C THR A 271 -8.34 19.66 -9.61
N PRO A 272 -8.81 18.44 -9.26
CA PRO A 272 -8.54 17.24 -10.06
C PRO A 272 -8.94 17.40 -11.52
N ARG A 273 -10.08 18.06 -11.82
CA ARG A 273 -10.52 18.32 -13.20
C ARG A 273 -9.56 19.25 -13.96
N GLU A 274 -9.04 20.27 -13.29
CA GLU A 274 -8.17 21.29 -13.87
C GLU A 274 -6.75 20.76 -14.09
N SER A 275 -6.34 19.74 -13.33
CA SER A 275 -5.02 19.10 -13.41
C SER A 275 -4.87 18.13 -14.61
N ILE A 276 -5.89 17.97 -15.46
CA ILE A 276 -5.93 16.98 -16.55
C ILE A 276 -5.94 17.68 -17.90
N TYR A 277 -5.26 17.11 -18.90
CA TYR A 277 -5.30 17.59 -20.29
C TYR A 277 -6.38 16.91 -21.15
N THR A 278 -6.74 15.66 -20.85
CA THR A 278 -7.73 14.88 -21.61
C THR A 278 -9.18 15.36 -21.41
N ARG A 279 -9.78 15.91 -22.47
CA ARG A 279 -11.16 16.46 -22.45
C ARG A 279 -12.24 15.44 -22.06
N GLN A 280 -12.09 14.17 -22.47
CA GLN A 280 -13.06 13.13 -22.14
C GLN A 280 -13.16 12.91 -20.63
N VAL A 281 -12.00 12.79 -19.96
CA VAL A 281 -11.93 12.60 -18.50
C VAL A 281 -12.44 13.84 -17.77
N GLN A 282 -12.09 15.04 -18.24
CA GLN A 282 -12.63 16.29 -17.69
C GLN A 282 -14.17 16.32 -17.72
N SER A 283 -14.78 15.86 -18.81
CA SER A 283 -16.25 15.81 -18.93
C SER A 283 -16.88 14.85 -17.92
N ILE A 284 -16.24 13.70 -17.67
CA ILE A 284 -16.70 12.73 -16.68
C ILE A 284 -16.66 13.38 -15.29
N ILE A 285 -15.52 13.93 -14.89
CA ILE A 285 -15.37 14.57 -13.56
C ILE A 285 -16.34 15.73 -13.39
N ARG A 286 -16.55 16.54 -14.43
CA ARG A 286 -17.53 17.63 -14.40
C ARG A 286 -18.94 17.14 -14.06
N SER A 287 -19.34 15.96 -14.55
CA SER A 287 -20.66 15.39 -14.24
C SER A 287 -20.82 15.04 -12.75
N TYR A 288 -19.72 14.64 -12.08
CA TYR A 288 -19.68 14.38 -10.64
C TYR A 288 -19.59 15.68 -9.84
N GLU A 289 -18.77 16.65 -10.27
CA GLU A 289 -18.71 17.99 -9.66
C GLU A 289 -20.11 18.58 -9.51
N VAL A 290 -20.88 18.63 -10.60
CA VAL A 290 -22.24 19.21 -10.58
C VAL A 290 -23.19 18.48 -9.62
N ARG A 291 -23.00 17.18 -9.40
CA ARG A 291 -23.88 16.36 -8.56
C ARG A 291 -23.52 16.42 -7.07
N GLU A 292 -22.23 16.46 -6.76
CA GLU A 292 -21.70 16.22 -5.41
C GLU A 292 -21.24 17.50 -4.70
N LEU A 293 -21.10 18.62 -5.42
CA LEU A 293 -20.75 19.92 -4.86
C LEU A 293 -21.79 20.39 -3.84
N ARG A 294 -21.38 20.50 -2.58
CA ARG A 294 -22.23 20.99 -1.49
C ARG A 294 -22.11 22.51 -1.38
N LEU A 295 -23.14 23.15 -0.83
CA LEU A 295 -23.13 24.59 -0.54
C LEU A 295 -21.94 25.00 0.33
N ALA A 296 -21.57 24.16 1.30
CA ALA A 296 -20.39 24.39 2.14
C ALA A 296 -19.10 24.46 1.31
N CYS A 297 -18.92 23.57 0.33
CA CYS A 297 -17.76 23.59 -0.55
C CYS A 297 -17.74 24.86 -1.41
N LEU A 298 -18.90 25.28 -1.94
CA LEU A 298 -19.02 26.53 -2.71
C LEU A 298 -18.66 27.76 -1.86
N ALA A 299 -19.09 27.80 -0.59
CA ALA A 299 -18.75 28.86 0.35
C ALA A 299 -17.24 28.89 0.64
N ALA A 300 -16.66 27.73 0.97
CA ALA A 300 -15.22 27.60 1.21
C ALA A 300 -14.38 28.01 0.00
N ARG A 301 -14.76 27.58 -1.21
CA ARG A 301 -14.13 28.02 -2.46
C ARG A 301 -14.23 29.52 -2.69
N ARG A 302 -15.36 30.15 -2.30
CA ARG A 302 -15.51 31.61 -2.42
C ARG A 302 -14.60 32.34 -1.45
N ILE A 303 -14.42 31.82 -0.23
CA ILE A 303 -13.45 32.33 0.75
C ILE A 303 -12.04 32.25 0.17
N GLY A 304 -11.62 31.08 -0.33
CA GLY A 304 -10.29 30.87 -0.92
C GLY A 304 -10.02 31.74 -2.13
N ARG A 305 -10.95 31.80 -3.10
CA ARG A 305 -10.81 32.64 -4.30
C ARG A 305 -10.75 34.14 -4.00
N SER A 306 -11.49 34.58 -2.98
CA SER A 306 -11.51 35.99 -2.55
C SER A 306 -10.35 36.32 -1.60
N ARG A 307 -9.53 35.33 -1.21
CA ARG A 307 -8.41 35.46 -0.27
C ARG A 307 -8.83 36.10 1.06
N LEU A 308 -9.98 35.71 1.58
CA LEU A 308 -10.48 36.21 2.86
C LEU A 308 -9.76 35.50 4.00
N GLU A 309 -9.38 36.24 5.03
CA GLU A 309 -8.91 35.66 6.28
C GLU A 309 -10.05 34.90 6.97
N PHE A 310 -9.79 33.66 7.38
CA PHE A 310 -10.77 32.82 8.06
C PHE A 310 -10.25 32.19 9.35
N LYS A 311 -8.93 32.05 9.51
CA LYS A 311 -8.31 31.47 10.71
C LYS A 311 -8.62 32.32 11.94
N GLY A 312 -9.14 31.69 13.00
CA GLY A 312 -9.57 32.36 14.24
C GLY A 312 -10.90 33.11 14.14
N ILE A 313 -11.48 33.28 12.94
CA ILE A 313 -12.79 33.93 12.72
C ILE A 313 -13.90 32.87 12.67
N VAL A 314 -13.63 31.76 11.97
CA VAL A 314 -14.56 30.62 11.91
C VAL A 314 -14.28 29.63 13.04
N PRO A 315 -15.24 28.77 13.41
CA PRO A 315 -14.98 27.67 14.32
C PRO A 315 -13.79 26.81 13.86
N LYS A 316 -12.86 26.50 14.77
CA LYS A 316 -11.60 25.79 14.46
C LYS A 316 -11.77 24.50 13.65
N HIS A 317 -12.85 23.76 13.87
CA HIS A 317 -13.12 22.52 13.14
C HIS A 317 -13.48 22.73 11.65
N LEU A 318 -13.83 23.95 11.24
CA LEU A 318 -14.10 24.31 9.84
C LEU A 318 -12.86 24.83 9.12
N GLU A 319 -11.79 25.19 9.84
CA GLU A 319 -10.56 25.70 9.23
C GLU A 319 -9.93 24.67 8.27
N PRO A 320 -9.76 23.38 8.63
CA PRO A 320 -9.19 22.38 7.71
C PRO A 320 -10.06 22.17 6.46
N PHE A 321 -11.38 22.27 6.62
CA PHE A 321 -12.33 22.16 5.52
C PHE A 321 -12.18 23.32 4.53
N ILE A 322 -12.02 24.56 5.03
CA ILE A 322 -11.78 25.72 4.17
C ILE A 322 -10.39 25.65 3.54
N GLU A 323 -9.37 25.26 4.29
CA GLU A 323 -7.99 25.09 3.81
C GLU A 323 -7.92 24.14 2.60
N MET A 324 -8.66 23.04 2.60
CA MET A 324 -8.75 22.09 1.48
C MET A 324 -9.14 22.75 0.15
N HIS A 325 -9.87 23.87 0.19
CA HIS A 325 -10.34 24.61 -1.00
C HIS A 325 -9.51 25.86 -1.30
N CYS A 326 -8.42 26.08 -0.57
CA CYS A 326 -7.52 27.24 -0.70
C CYS A 326 -6.11 26.78 -1.10
N SER A 327 -5.42 27.52 -1.98
CA SER A 327 -4.00 27.27 -2.27
C SER A 327 -3.10 27.85 -1.18
N ASN A 328 -2.01 27.16 -0.82
CA ASN A 328 -1.09 27.54 0.26
C ASN A 328 -0.10 28.65 -0.12
N MET A 329 -0.32 29.39 -1.22
CA MET A 329 0.51 30.56 -1.58
C MET A 329 0.42 31.74 -0.57
N LEU A 330 -0.07 31.49 0.65
CA LEU A 330 -0.29 32.45 1.72
C LEU A 330 0.44 32.11 3.04
N SER A 331 1.34 31.12 3.09
CA SER A 331 2.20 30.88 4.27
C SER A 331 3.66 31.34 4.12
N ARG A 332 4.02 32.01 3.02
CA ARG A 332 5.38 32.57 2.78
C ARG A 332 5.42 34.10 2.77
N SER A 333 4.68 34.73 3.67
CA SER A 333 4.86 36.16 3.95
C SER A 333 4.95 36.36 5.45
N GLU A 334 6.15 36.14 5.97
CA GLU A 334 6.80 36.95 7.01
C GLU A 334 8.32 36.78 6.89
#